data_AF-A0A813KAN2-F1
#
_entry.id   AF-A0A813KAN2-F1
#
_cell.length_a   1.000
_cell.length_b   1.000
_cell.length_c   1.000
_cell.angle_alpha   90.00
_cell.angle_beta   90.00
_cell.angle_gamma   90.00
#
_symmetry.space_group_name_H-M   'P 1'
#
loop_
_entity.id
_entity.type
_entity.pdbx_description
1 polymer ?
#
loop_
_entity_poly.entity_id
_entity_poly.type
_entity_poly.pdbx_seq_one_letter_code
_entity_poly.pdbx_strand_id
1 'polypeptide(L)'
;MCTALQYVPFMRDGGVFVALGTVSHRAGRDFPTFMEQQLAGGGAPYLRALYADPGKKLRLGLPHPSLGEDGWFASLDEETITQRLKEAVDLVRSGFKIPVRPEENMSPEGQVLVEFSNKYAKACKAMQFGRNEEYECAIFGWPEPVVYEIGPWSETGKCARKNTSLLRKLRRARNLSGYGAPEE
;
A
#
# COMPACT_ATOMS: atom_id res chain seq x y z
N MET A 1 3.87 8.26 1.77
CA MET A 1 5.32 7.95 1.67
C MET A 1 5.73 7.07 2.87
N CYS A 2 5.88 5.73 2.75
CA CYS A 2 6.44 4.88 3.83
C CYS A 2 7.98 4.99 3.90
N THR A 3 8.45 6.21 4.15
CA THR A 3 9.84 6.51 4.50
C THR A 3 10.21 6.11 5.93
N ALA A 4 9.25 5.69 6.76
CA ALA A 4 9.50 5.33 8.15
C ALA A 4 10.56 4.23 8.31
N LEU A 5 10.64 3.28 7.37
CA LEU A 5 11.65 2.22 7.37
C LEU A 5 13.07 2.71 7.04
N GLN A 6 13.24 3.89 6.44
CA GLN A 6 14.56 4.49 6.22
C GLN A 6 15.01 5.34 7.41
N TYR A 7 14.06 5.84 8.21
CA TYR A 7 14.35 6.64 9.41
C TYR A 7 14.60 5.80 10.66
N VAL A 8 14.53 4.46 10.54
CA VAL A 8 14.78 3.49 11.61
C VAL A 8 16.01 3.83 12.47
N PRO A 9 17.19 4.19 11.89
CA PRO A 9 18.39 4.45 12.69
C PRO A 9 18.27 5.64 13.64
N PHE A 10 17.27 6.51 13.45
CA PHE A 10 17.03 7.70 14.25
C PHE A 10 15.87 7.55 15.24
N MET A 11 15.20 6.40 15.24
CA MET A 11 14.10 6.12 16.16
C MET A 11 14.66 5.73 17.53
N ARG A 12 14.17 6.39 18.58
CA ARG A 12 14.43 5.98 19.96
C ARG A 12 13.57 4.77 20.30
N ASP A 13 14.05 3.93 21.22
CA ASP A 13 13.27 2.81 21.77
C ASP A 13 11.94 3.31 22.35
N GLY A 14 10.85 2.60 22.01
CA GLY A 14 9.48 2.99 22.37
C GLY A 14 8.95 4.22 21.62
N GLY A 15 9.74 4.79 20.71
CA GLY A 15 9.33 5.92 19.88
C GLY A 15 8.28 5.53 18.84
N VAL A 16 7.34 6.44 18.60
CA VAL A 16 6.33 6.31 17.54
C VAL A 16 6.62 7.36 16.48
N PHE A 17 6.66 6.93 15.21
CA PHE A 17 6.79 7.83 14.07
C PHE A 17 5.49 7.83 13.27
N VAL A 18 4.99 9.02 12.93
CA VAL A 18 3.80 9.18 12.11
C VAL A 18 4.22 9.63 10.72
N ALA A 19 4.05 8.75 9.74
CA ALA A 19 4.25 9.06 8.34
C ALA A 19 2.90 9.39 7.70
N LEU A 20 2.76 10.61 7.18
CA LEU A 20 1.56 10.97 6.41
C LEU A 20 1.66 10.37 5.00
N GLY A 21 0.60 9.69 4.60
CA GLY A 21 0.43 9.13 3.27
C GLY A 21 0.19 10.21 2.22
N THR A 22 0.15 9.79 0.96
CA THR A 22 -0.19 10.63 -0.18
C THR A 22 -1.24 9.93 -1.03
N VAL A 23 -2.03 10.69 -1.77
CA VAL A 23 -2.88 10.16 -2.84
C VAL A 23 -2.19 10.50 -4.14
N SER A 24 -2.07 9.54 -5.05
CA SER A 24 -1.59 9.81 -6.39
C SER A 24 -2.76 9.82 -7.36
N HIS A 25 -2.68 10.71 -8.35
CA HIS A 25 -3.55 10.71 -9.51
C HIS A 25 -2.78 10.12 -10.70
N ARG A 26 -3.17 8.94 -11.19
CA ARG A 26 -2.56 8.37 -12.41
C ARG A 26 -3.59 7.65 -13.24
N ALA A 27 -3.43 7.72 -14.57
CA ALA A 27 -4.34 7.11 -15.53
C ALA A 27 -5.83 7.45 -15.26
N GLY A 28 -6.10 8.70 -14.86
CA GLY A 28 -7.45 9.19 -14.59
C GLY A 28 -8.06 8.70 -13.28
N ARG A 29 -7.27 8.15 -12.34
CA ARG A 29 -7.76 7.61 -11.07
C ARG A 29 -6.94 8.08 -9.89
N ASP A 30 -7.63 8.35 -8.78
CA ASP A 30 -7.03 8.64 -7.49
C ASP A 30 -6.93 7.38 -6.63
N PHE A 31 -5.76 7.14 -6.06
CA PHE A 31 -5.51 5.97 -5.22
C PHE A 31 -4.50 6.30 -4.11
N PRO A 32 -4.61 5.64 -2.94
CA PRO A 32 -3.68 5.85 -1.87
C PRO A 32 -2.30 5.30 -2.23
N THR A 33 -1.26 5.99 -1.76
CA THR A 33 0.13 5.55 -1.92
C THR A 33 0.75 5.32 -0.56
N PHE A 34 1.14 4.08 -0.34
CA PHE A 34 1.85 3.63 0.83
C PHE A 34 3.36 3.63 0.55
N MET A 35 3.82 3.57 -0.71
CA MET A 35 5.25 3.62 -1.08
C MET A 35 6.04 2.59 -0.26
N GLU A 36 5.61 1.34 -0.33
CA GLU A 36 6.27 0.25 0.39
C GLU A 36 7.71 0.07 -0.10
N GLN A 37 8.68 0.43 0.74
CA GLN A 37 10.06 0.04 0.53
C GLN A 37 10.36 -1.17 1.39
N GLN A 38 10.33 -2.36 0.78
CA GLN A 38 10.92 -3.52 1.41
C GLN A 38 12.44 -3.43 1.24
N LEU A 39 13.14 -2.99 2.30
CA LEU A 39 14.59 -3.10 2.35
C LEU A 39 14.97 -4.60 2.35
N ALA A 40 16.06 -4.95 1.66
CA ALA A 40 16.51 -6.33 1.56
C ALA A 40 16.64 -6.98 2.96
N GLY A 41 16.16 -8.21 3.12
CA GLY A 41 16.25 -8.97 4.38
C GLY A 41 15.21 -8.63 5.46
N GLY A 42 14.12 -7.93 5.12
CA GLY A 42 13.07 -7.57 6.09
C GLY A 42 13.34 -6.27 6.85
N GLY A 43 14.45 -5.58 6.54
CA GLY A 43 14.76 -4.18 6.84
C GLY A 43 14.88 -3.83 8.32
N ALA A 44 13.77 -3.85 9.04
CA ALA A 44 13.65 -3.48 10.45
C ALA A 44 12.67 -4.42 11.16
N PRO A 45 13.06 -5.68 11.44
CA PRO A 45 12.19 -6.68 12.05
C PRO A 45 11.78 -6.35 13.50
N TYR A 46 12.35 -5.30 14.08
CA TYR A 46 12.04 -4.78 15.40
C TYR A 46 11.06 -3.60 15.37
N LEU A 47 10.59 -3.18 14.18
CA LEU A 47 9.51 -2.20 14.07
C LEU A 47 8.17 -2.88 13.84
N ARG A 48 7.10 -2.23 14.30
CA ARG A 48 5.72 -2.59 13.98
C ARG A 48 5.06 -1.44 13.23
N ALA A 49 4.64 -1.70 11.99
CA ALA A 49 3.91 -0.73 11.18
C ALA A 49 2.40 -0.84 11.45
N LEU A 50 1.75 0.32 11.62
CA LEU A 50 0.30 0.46 11.66
C LEU A 50 -0.16 1.28 10.46
N TYR A 51 -1.13 0.77 9.72
CA TYR A 51 -1.67 1.42 8.54
C TYR A 51 -3.06 2.00 8.82
N ALA A 52 -3.24 3.27 8.48
CA ALA A 52 -4.54 3.90 8.40
C ALA A 52 -5.09 3.76 6.97
N ASP A 53 -6.40 3.58 6.83
CA ASP A 53 -7.07 3.66 5.54
C ASP A 53 -7.31 5.15 5.21
N PRO A 54 -6.58 5.73 4.24
CA PRO A 54 -6.78 7.12 3.85
C PRO A 54 -8.07 7.32 3.04
N GLY A 55 -8.76 6.24 2.67
CA GLY A 55 -9.74 6.26 1.59
C GLY A 55 -11.12 6.71 1.93
N LYS A 56 -11.46 6.97 3.20
CA LYS A 56 -12.82 7.41 3.53
C LYS A 56 -13.20 8.65 2.72
N LYS A 57 -12.30 9.63 2.63
CA LYS A 57 -12.60 10.86 1.88
C LYS A 57 -12.49 10.67 0.36
N LEU A 58 -11.55 9.85 -0.12
CA LEU A 58 -11.43 9.50 -1.54
C LEU A 58 -12.66 8.75 -2.06
N ARG A 59 -13.16 7.78 -1.30
CA ARG A 59 -14.36 7.00 -1.64
C ARG A 59 -15.63 7.86 -1.65
N LEU A 60 -15.65 8.93 -0.86
CA LEU A 60 -16.75 9.90 -0.82
C LEU A 60 -16.62 10.99 -1.89
N GLY A 61 -15.56 10.99 -2.71
CA GLY A 61 -15.32 12.00 -3.74
C GLY A 61 -15.15 13.41 -3.19
N LEU A 62 -14.72 13.53 -1.93
CA LEU A 62 -14.58 14.84 -1.28
C LEU A 62 -13.38 15.59 -1.87
N PRO A 63 -13.44 16.93 -1.96
CA PRO A 63 -12.33 17.73 -2.46
C PRO A 63 -11.06 17.51 -1.63
N HIS A 64 -9.90 17.44 -2.30
CA HIS A 64 -8.59 17.33 -1.64
C HIS A 64 -7.67 18.46 -2.12
N PRO A 65 -6.69 18.91 -1.31
CA PRO A 65 -5.71 19.91 -1.74
C PRO A 65 -4.73 19.28 -2.74
N SER A 66 -4.56 19.92 -3.91
CA SER A 66 -3.63 19.47 -4.94
C SER A 66 -2.18 19.60 -4.47
N LEU A 67 -1.35 18.61 -4.79
CA LEU A 67 0.10 18.60 -4.58
C LEU A 67 0.88 18.89 -5.88
N GLY A 68 0.21 19.21 -6.99
CA GLY A 68 0.80 19.36 -8.32
C GLY A 68 0.25 18.36 -9.33
N GLU A 69 1.00 18.10 -10.42
CA GLU A 69 0.55 17.26 -11.55
C GLU A 69 0.26 15.80 -11.17
N ASP A 70 0.90 15.26 -10.14
CA ASP A 70 0.92 13.81 -9.86
C ASP A 70 0.36 13.37 -8.50
N GLY A 71 -0.29 14.27 -7.75
CA GLY A 71 -0.87 13.86 -6.47
C GLY A 71 -1.71 14.88 -5.71
N TRP A 72 -2.36 14.37 -4.68
CA TRP A 72 -3.14 15.11 -3.69
C TRP A 72 -2.65 14.72 -2.29
N PHE A 73 -2.75 15.64 -1.33
CA PHE A 73 -2.52 15.26 0.08
C PHE A 73 -3.63 14.27 0.51
N ALA A 74 -3.21 13.11 1.02
CA ALA A 74 -4.14 12.24 1.74
C ALA A 74 -4.52 12.95 3.04
N SER A 75 -5.77 13.39 3.15
CA SER A 75 -6.24 14.04 4.38
C SER A 75 -6.86 12.99 5.30
N LEU A 76 -6.11 12.56 6.32
CA LEU A 76 -6.65 11.74 7.40
C LEU A 76 -7.58 12.60 8.28
N ASP A 77 -8.61 11.99 8.85
CA ASP A 77 -9.38 12.61 9.92
C ASP A 77 -8.71 12.42 11.29
N GLU A 78 -9.01 13.33 12.21
CA GLU A 78 -8.43 13.35 13.56
C GLU A 78 -8.73 12.06 14.34
N GLU A 79 -9.92 11.49 14.15
CA GLU A 79 -10.34 10.25 14.78
C GLU A 79 -9.42 9.09 14.38
N THR A 80 -9.13 8.96 13.09
CA THR A 80 -8.22 7.93 12.54
C THR A 80 -6.81 8.07 13.09
N ILE A 81 -6.27 9.30 13.17
CA ILE A 81 -4.94 9.55 13.73
C ILE A 81 -4.92 9.19 15.21
N THR A 82 -5.92 9.64 15.97
CA THR A 82 -6.04 9.39 17.41
C THR A 82 -6.14 7.89 17.71
N GLN A 83 -6.94 7.16 16.93
CA GLN A 83 -7.09 5.72 17.09
C GLN A 83 -5.76 4.98 16.84
N ARG A 84 -5.02 5.34 15.78
CA ARG A 84 -3.73 4.73 15.48
C ARG A 84 -2.65 5.05 16.51
N LEU A 85 -2.68 6.26 17.09
CA LEU A 85 -1.78 6.62 18.19
C LEU A 85 -2.07 5.80 19.47
N LYS A 86 -3.34 5.56 19.79
CA LYS A 86 -3.72 4.69 20.93
C LYS A 86 -3.18 3.27 20.72
N GLU A 87 -3.41 2.70 19.54
CA GLU A 87 -2.90 1.37 19.18
C GLU A 87 -1.37 1.29 19.25
N ALA A 88 -0.66 2.33 18.81
CA ALA A 88 0.79 2.39 18.91
C ALA A 88 1.27 2.42 20.38
N VAL A 89 0.63 3.21 21.24
CA VAL A 89 0.94 3.26 22.68
C VAL A 89 0.69 1.91 23.34
N ASP A 90 -0.43 1.25 23.02
CA ASP A 90 -0.77 -0.06 23.57
C ASP A 90 0.24 -1.12 23.14
N LEU A 91 0.70 -1.09 21.88
CA LEU A 91 1.76 -1.97 21.38
C LEU A 91 3.10 -1.73 22.05
N VAL A 92 3.47 -0.47 22.32
CA VAL A 92 4.71 -0.16 23.05
C VAL A 92 4.64 -0.68 24.49
N ARG A 93 3.48 -0.56 25.15
CA ARG A 93 3.29 -0.99 26.55
C ARG A 93 3.20 -2.50 26.70
N SER A 94 2.44 -3.16 25.84
CA SER A 94 2.24 -4.62 25.89
C SER A 94 3.39 -5.40 25.24
N GLY A 95 4.19 -4.72 24.40
CA GLY A 95 5.18 -5.36 23.55
C GLY A 95 4.54 -6.06 22.35
N PHE A 96 5.38 -6.48 21.41
CA PHE A 96 5.00 -7.32 20.29
C PHE A 96 6.13 -8.30 19.98
N LYS A 97 5.82 -9.36 19.22
CA LYS A 97 6.80 -10.40 18.89
C LYS A 97 7.87 -9.85 17.94
N ILE A 98 9.13 -10.00 18.32
CA ILE A 98 10.30 -9.73 17.49
C ILE A 98 11.01 -11.07 17.17
N PRO A 99 11.40 -11.35 15.90
CA PRO A 99 11.21 -10.49 14.73
C PRO A 99 9.74 -10.43 14.29
N VAL A 100 9.27 -9.24 13.95
CA VAL A 100 7.98 -9.02 13.29
C VAL A 100 8.07 -9.63 11.90
N ARG A 101 7.05 -10.40 11.52
CA ARG A 101 7.06 -11.02 10.20
C ARG A 101 6.88 -9.95 9.11
N PRO A 102 7.54 -10.09 7.95
CA PRO A 102 7.38 -9.14 6.86
C PRO A 102 5.91 -8.90 6.49
N GLU A 103 5.08 -9.95 6.46
CA GLU A 103 3.67 -9.83 6.08
C GLU A 103 2.85 -8.99 7.07
N GLU A 104 3.25 -8.98 8.35
CA GLU A 104 2.57 -8.18 9.37
C GLU A 104 2.84 -6.69 9.16
N ASN A 105 4.04 -6.33 8.68
CA ASN A 105 4.47 -4.96 8.44
C ASN A 105 4.22 -4.42 7.03
N MET A 106 3.58 -5.21 6.16
CA MET A 106 3.12 -4.73 4.86
C MET A 106 1.84 -3.92 5.01
N SER A 107 1.68 -2.94 4.11
CA SER A 107 0.43 -2.26 3.83
C SER A 107 -0.65 -3.26 3.41
N PRO A 108 -1.92 -2.88 3.53
CA PRO A 108 -3.02 -3.70 3.04
C PRO A 108 -2.83 -4.15 1.58
N GLU A 109 -2.33 -3.28 0.69
CA GLU A 109 -2.02 -3.58 -0.72
C GLU A 109 -0.87 -4.58 -0.85
N GLY A 110 0.22 -4.41 -0.09
CA GLY A 110 1.33 -5.36 -0.06
C GLY A 110 0.86 -6.75 0.36
N GLN A 111 -0.01 -6.82 1.39
CA GLN A 111 -0.62 -8.07 1.84
C GLN A 111 -1.52 -8.70 0.77
N VAL A 112 -2.30 -7.91 0.01
CA VAL A 112 -3.07 -8.40 -1.14
C VAL A 112 -2.13 -9.03 -2.19
N LEU A 113 -1.03 -8.36 -2.54
CA LEU A 113 -0.11 -8.86 -3.55
C LEU A 113 0.65 -10.11 -3.12
N VAL A 114 1.06 -10.22 -1.86
CA VAL A 114 1.67 -11.44 -1.33
C VAL A 114 0.68 -12.59 -1.38
N GLU A 115 -0.56 -12.37 -0.95
CA GLU A 115 -1.60 -13.40 -0.99
C GLU A 115 -1.97 -13.81 -2.42
N PHE A 116 -2.06 -12.85 -3.34
CA PHE A 116 -2.27 -13.09 -4.76
C PHE A 116 -1.11 -13.90 -5.36
N SER A 117 0.13 -13.54 -5.02
CA SER A 117 1.33 -14.23 -5.49
C SER A 117 1.41 -15.67 -4.97
N ASN A 118 1.03 -15.90 -3.71
CA ASN A 118 0.99 -17.24 -3.12
C ASN A 118 -0.08 -18.13 -3.76
N LYS A 119 -1.26 -17.56 -4.08
CA LYS A 119 -2.35 -18.30 -4.75
C LYS A 119 -2.12 -18.46 -6.25
N TYR A 120 -1.35 -17.58 -6.87
CA TYR A 120 -1.12 -17.56 -8.30
C TYR A 120 0.33 -17.19 -8.67
N ALA A 121 1.25 -18.10 -8.35
CA ALA A 121 2.69 -17.93 -8.53
C ALA A 121 3.11 -17.52 -9.95
N LYS A 122 2.38 -17.97 -10.98
CA LYS A 122 2.64 -17.60 -12.38
C LYS A 122 2.47 -16.10 -12.63
N ALA A 123 1.47 -15.46 -12.02
CA ALA A 123 1.35 -14.00 -12.13
C ALA A 123 2.48 -13.29 -11.41
N CYS A 124 2.88 -13.74 -10.21
CA CYS A 124 4.00 -13.14 -9.49
C CYS A 124 5.29 -13.14 -10.32
N LYS A 125 5.65 -14.29 -10.88
CA LYS A 125 6.80 -14.42 -11.77
C LYS A 125 6.65 -13.48 -12.97
N ALA A 126 5.51 -13.47 -13.63
CA ALA A 126 5.27 -12.59 -14.77
C ALA A 126 5.37 -11.10 -14.41
N MET A 127 4.89 -10.68 -13.23
CA MET A 127 5.05 -9.31 -12.73
C MET A 127 6.52 -8.93 -12.55
N GLN A 128 7.34 -9.83 -11.99
CA GLN A 128 8.78 -9.62 -11.84
C GLN A 128 9.48 -9.47 -13.20
N PHE A 129 9.16 -10.32 -14.18
CA PHE A 129 9.71 -10.19 -15.54
C PHE A 129 9.27 -8.90 -16.22
N GLY A 130 7.97 -8.60 -16.19
CA GLY A 130 7.44 -7.38 -16.82
C GLY A 130 8.09 -6.11 -16.26
N ARG A 131 8.36 -6.05 -14.95
CA ARG A 131 9.07 -4.91 -14.35
C ARG A 131 10.50 -4.73 -14.86
N ASN A 132 11.15 -5.79 -15.33
CA ASN A 132 12.53 -5.74 -15.82
C ASN A 132 12.63 -5.57 -17.35
N GLU A 133 11.58 -5.97 -18.08
CA GLU A 133 11.59 -6.01 -19.55
C GLU A 133 10.75 -4.90 -20.20
N GLU A 134 9.68 -4.45 -19.54
CA GLU A 134 8.70 -3.53 -20.11
C GLU A 134 8.67 -2.22 -19.31
N TYR A 135 9.02 -1.11 -19.96
CA TYR A 135 9.10 0.21 -19.31
C TYR A 135 7.77 0.60 -18.64
N GLU A 136 6.64 0.39 -19.32
CA GLU A 136 5.31 0.71 -18.81
C GLU A 136 4.97 -0.11 -17.55
N CYS A 137 5.42 -1.36 -17.45
CA CYS A 137 5.22 -2.18 -16.25
C CYS A 137 6.17 -1.77 -15.12
N ALA A 138 7.36 -1.27 -15.45
CA ALA A 138 8.34 -0.80 -14.47
C ALA A 138 7.88 0.48 -13.77
N ILE A 139 7.38 1.47 -14.52
CA ILE A 139 6.96 2.78 -13.96
C ILE A 139 5.70 2.71 -13.08
N PHE A 140 4.89 1.66 -13.25
CA PHE A 140 3.73 1.32 -12.40
C PHE A 140 3.99 0.10 -11.53
N GLY A 141 5.25 -0.28 -11.27
CA GLY A 141 5.60 -1.53 -10.58
C GLY A 141 5.36 -1.57 -9.08
N TRP A 142 4.75 -0.53 -8.49
CA TRP A 142 4.42 -0.46 -7.08
C TRP A 142 3.15 -1.27 -6.75
N PRO A 143 2.95 -1.68 -5.49
CA PRO A 143 1.79 -2.48 -5.11
C PRO A 143 0.44 -1.84 -5.44
N GLU A 144 0.32 -0.54 -5.25
CA GLU A 144 -0.96 0.17 -5.35
C GLU A 144 -1.48 0.21 -6.79
N PRO A 145 -0.69 0.60 -7.83
CA PRO A 145 -1.13 0.48 -9.21
C PRO A 145 -1.54 -0.93 -9.64
N VAL A 146 -0.91 -1.97 -9.11
CA VAL A 146 -1.27 -3.36 -9.42
C VAL A 146 -2.60 -3.70 -8.76
N VAL A 147 -2.72 -3.49 -7.45
CA VAL A 147 -3.92 -3.83 -6.65
C VAL A 147 -5.16 -3.10 -7.14
N TYR A 148 -5.01 -1.82 -7.52
CA TYR A 148 -6.10 -0.99 -8.03
C TYR A 148 -6.26 -1.04 -9.56
N GLU A 149 -5.51 -1.93 -10.23
CA GLU A 149 -5.61 -2.17 -11.68
C GLU A 149 -5.50 -0.87 -12.51
N ILE A 150 -4.45 -0.10 -12.25
CA ILE A 150 -4.23 1.25 -12.79
C ILE A 150 -3.30 1.21 -13.99
N GLY A 151 -3.66 1.97 -15.04
CA GLY A 151 -2.82 2.16 -16.22
C GLY A 151 -2.50 0.82 -16.91
N PRO A 152 -1.22 0.49 -17.12
CA PRO A 152 -0.81 -0.77 -17.75
C PRO A 152 -1.26 -2.04 -17.02
N TRP A 153 -1.62 -1.96 -15.74
CA TRP A 153 -2.13 -3.08 -14.94
C TRP A 153 -3.65 -3.24 -14.97
N SER A 154 -4.36 -2.32 -15.63
CA SER A 154 -5.80 -2.48 -15.90
C SER A 154 -6.08 -3.73 -16.72
N GLU A 155 -7.32 -4.23 -16.73
CA GLU A 155 -7.70 -5.47 -17.43
C GLU A 155 -7.33 -5.48 -18.93
N THR A 156 -7.36 -4.32 -19.58
CA THR A 156 -7.00 -4.15 -21.00
C THR A 156 -5.56 -3.66 -21.19
N GLY A 157 -4.81 -3.44 -20.11
CA GLY A 157 -3.45 -2.92 -20.14
C GLY A 157 -2.40 -3.95 -20.56
N LYS A 158 -1.23 -3.48 -21.01
CA LYS A 158 -0.12 -4.34 -21.48
C LYS A 158 0.45 -5.26 -20.38
N CYS A 159 0.37 -4.81 -19.13
CA CYS A 159 0.89 -5.53 -17.96
C CYS A 159 -0.21 -6.34 -17.26
N ALA A 160 -1.45 -6.26 -17.75
CA ALA A 160 -2.60 -7.00 -17.23
C ALA A 160 -2.27 -8.49 -17.08
N ARG A 161 -2.69 -9.08 -15.97
CA ARG A 161 -2.43 -10.50 -15.69
C ARG A 161 -3.72 -11.29 -15.75
N LYS A 162 -3.61 -12.55 -16.17
CA LYS A 162 -4.69 -13.52 -16.08
C LYS A 162 -5.11 -13.62 -14.61
N ASN A 163 -6.42 -13.54 -14.32
CA ASN A 163 -7.04 -13.64 -12.99
C ASN A 163 -7.13 -12.34 -12.16
N THR A 164 -7.49 -11.21 -12.80
CA THR A 164 -7.92 -9.97 -12.12
C THR A 164 -9.08 -10.22 -11.14
N SER A 165 -9.97 -11.17 -11.42
CA SER A 165 -11.07 -11.54 -10.52
C SER A 165 -10.60 -12.03 -9.14
N LEU A 166 -9.51 -12.81 -9.06
CA LEU A 166 -8.89 -13.17 -7.79
C LEU A 166 -8.34 -11.94 -7.07
N LEU A 167 -7.66 -11.03 -7.79
CA LEU A 167 -7.12 -9.81 -7.21
C LEU A 167 -8.25 -8.94 -6.61
N ARG A 168 -9.35 -8.74 -7.36
CA ARG A 168 -10.56 -8.03 -6.91
C ARG A 168 -11.17 -8.70 -5.67
N LYS A 169 -11.23 -10.04 -5.64
CA LYS A 169 -11.72 -10.79 -4.46
C LYS A 169 -10.86 -10.55 -3.22
N LEU A 170 -9.53 -10.57 -3.37
CA LEU A 170 -8.59 -10.34 -2.27
C LEU A 170 -8.66 -8.90 -1.76
N ARG A 171 -8.77 -7.93 -2.68
CA ARG A 171 -8.93 -6.51 -2.36
C ARG A 171 -10.20 -6.26 -1.53
N ARG A 172 -11.34 -6.82 -1.95
CA ARG A 172 -12.61 -6.76 -1.20
C ARG A 172 -12.52 -7.38 0.19
N ALA A 173 -11.86 -8.53 0.33
CA ALA A 173 -11.69 -9.20 1.62
C ALA A 173 -10.92 -8.35 2.65
N ARG A 174 -10.22 -7.29 2.22
CA ARG A 174 -9.46 -6.38 3.07
C ARG A 174 -10.05 -4.97 3.13
N ASN A 175 -11.30 -4.79 2.70
CA ASN A 175 -11.99 -3.49 2.66
C ASN A 175 -11.25 -2.42 1.84
N LEU A 176 -10.49 -2.85 0.82
CA LEU A 176 -9.80 -1.97 -0.13
C LEU A 176 -10.65 -1.72 -1.41
N SER A 177 -11.96 -1.95 -1.31
CA SER A 177 -12.93 -1.62 -2.37
C SER A 177 -13.04 -0.10 -2.55
N GLY A 178 -13.27 0.35 -3.77
CA GLY A 178 -13.29 1.77 -4.12
C GLY A 178 -11.99 2.27 -4.77
N TYR A 179 -11.79 3.58 -4.81
CA TYR A 179 -10.69 4.27 -5.53
C TYR A 179 -10.76 4.18 -7.06
N GLY A 180 -11.97 4.00 -7.60
CA GLY A 180 -12.19 3.90 -9.04
C GLY A 180 -11.65 2.62 -9.68
N ALA A 181 -11.19 1.65 -8.88
CA ALA A 181 -10.77 0.34 -9.37
C ALA A 181 -11.99 -0.55 -9.72
N PRO A 182 -11.91 -1.41 -10.76
CA PRO A 182 -13.00 -2.29 -11.14
C PRO A 182 -13.34 -3.30 -10.04
N GLU A 183 -14.62 -3.45 -9.70
CA GLU A 183 -15.09 -4.36 -8.63
C GLU A 183 -15.65 -5.69 -9.15
N GLU A 184 -15.99 -5.76 -10.44
CA GLU A 184 -16.49 -6.95 -11.15
C GLU A 184 -15.45 -7.43 -12.13
#